data_AF-A0A1B1N4A3-F1
#
_entry.id   AF-A0A1B1N4A3-F1
#
_cell.length_a   1.000
_cell.length_b   1.000
_cell.length_c   1.000
_cell.angle_alpha   90.00
_cell.angle_beta   90.00
_cell.angle_gamma   90.00
#
_symmetry.space_group_name_H-M   'P 1'
#
loop_
_entity.id
_entity.type
_entity.pdbx_description
1 polymer ?
#
loop_
_entity_poly.entity_id
_entity_poly.type
_entity_poly.pdbx_seq_one_letter_code
_entity_poly.pdbx_strand_id
1 'polypeptide(L)'
;MYFERTNNAKIVMIVLGVLFTLLTFIFYGISNFGELIHYGIADRLMRKIDTVVFFIFAVLSFAASIVLHFIMKDAQDELDAMAAQISREIEKAKQAK
;
A
#
# COMPACT_ATOMS: atom_id res chain seq x y z
N MET A 1 6.53 -16.21 -10.25
CA MET A 1 7.50 -15.64 -9.28
C MET A 1 7.35 -14.12 -9.09
N TYR A 2 7.29 -13.29 -10.14
CA TYR A 2 7.08 -11.84 -9.97
C TYR A 2 5.72 -11.51 -9.34
N PHE A 3 4.65 -12.19 -9.75
CA PHE A 3 3.29 -11.98 -9.21
C PHE A 3 3.16 -12.22 -7.70
N GLU A 4 3.72 -13.32 -7.20
CA GLU A 4 3.72 -13.63 -5.76
C GLU A 4 4.54 -12.59 -4.96
N ARG A 5 5.66 -12.12 -5.52
CA ARG A 5 6.46 -11.05 -4.91
C ARG A 5 5.68 -9.75 -4.84
N THR A 6 4.97 -9.37 -5.90
CA THR A 6 4.13 -8.17 -5.92
C THR A 6 2.95 -8.29 -4.96
N ASN A 7 2.33 -9.46 -4.88
CA ASN A 7 1.24 -9.70 -3.92
C ASN A 7 1.72 -9.60 -2.46
N ASN A 8 2.86 -10.22 -2.15
CA ASN A 8 3.47 -10.13 -0.83
C ASN A 8 3.87 -8.68 -0.51
N ALA A 9 4.41 -7.93 -1.47
CA ALA A 9 4.72 -6.52 -1.29
C ALA A 9 3.46 -5.67 -1.02
N LYS A 10 2.35 -5.95 -1.72
CA LYS A 10 1.06 -5.29 -1.45
C LYS A 10 0.60 -5.53 -0.02
N ILE A 11 0.63 -6.79 0.44
CA ILE A 11 0.25 -7.17 1.81
C ILE A 11 1.13 -6.46 2.84
N VAL A 12 2.45 -6.46 2.62
CA VAL A 12 3.41 -5.75 3.50
C VAL A 12 3.10 -4.25 3.55
N MET A 13 2.78 -3.60 2.43
CA MET A 13 2.40 -2.18 2.39
C MET A 13 1.11 -1.90 3.15
N ILE A 14 0.11 -2.79 3.08
CA ILE A 14 -1.13 -2.65 3.87
C ILE A 14 -0.82 -2.77 5.36
N VAL A 15 -0.05 -3.78 5.76
CA VAL A 15 0.33 -4.00 7.16
C VAL A 15 1.09 -2.80 7.71
N LEU A 16 2.04 -2.23 6.93
CA LEU A 16 2.75 -1.02 7.30
C LEU A 16 1.82 0.19 7.42
N GLY A 17 0.89 0.38 6.48
CA GLY A 17 -0.10 1.46 6.53
C GLY A 17 -0.98 1.39 7.79
N VAL A 18 -1.46 0.19 8.14
CA VAL A 18 -2.23 -0.04 9.38
C VAL A 18 -1.36 0.23 10.62
N LEU A 19 -0.12 -0.24 10.64
CA LEU A 19 0.82 -0.03 11.75
C LEU A 19 1.07 1.47 11.99
N PHE A 20 1.37 2.23 10.93
CA PHE A 20 1.60 3.67 11.03
C PHE A 20 0.34 4.44 11.43
N THR A 21 -0.84 3.98 11.02
CA THR A 21 -2.11 4.56 11.45
C THR A 21 -2.32 4.35 12.95
N LEU A 22 -2.07 3.14 13.48
CA LEU A 22 -2.16 2.86 14.91
C LEU A 22 -1.17 3.68 15.73
N LEU A 23 0.08 3.80 15.26
CA LEU A 23 1.08 4.66 15.89
C LEU A 23 0.61 6.13 15.90
N THR A 24 0.02 6.61 14.81
CA THR A 24 -0.55 7.96 14.74
C THR A 24 -1.63 8.17 15.79
N PHE A 25 -2.55 7.22 15.98
CA PHE A 25 -3.57 7.30 17.03
C PHE A 25 -2.97 7.32 18.44
N ILE A 26 -1.96 6.48 18.71
CA ILE A 26 -1.27 6.42 20.00
C ILE A 26 -0.57 7.75 20.27
N PHE A 27 0.24 8.25 19.33
CA PHE A 27 0.95 9.52 19.48
C PHE A 27 0.00 10.71 19.57
N TYR A 28 -1.08 10.69 18.81
CA TYR A 28 -2.13 11.71 18.90
C TYR A 28 -2.77 11.73 20.29
N GLY A 29 -3.14 10.56 20.84
CA GLY A 29 -3.73 10.44 22.18
C GLY A 29 -2.79 10.82 23.33
N ILE A 30 -1.48 10.62 23.16
CA ILE A 30 -0.45 11.08 24.11
C ILE A 30 -0.19 12.58 23.97
N SER A 31 -0.35 13.14 22.77
CA SER A 31 -0.12 14.56 22.52
C SER A 31 -1.34 15.39 22.96
N ASN A 32 -1.21 16.16 24.03
CA ASN A 32 -2.20 17.19 24.37
C ASN A 32 -2.18 18.29 23.29
N PHE A 33 -2.98 18.12 22.23
CA PHE A 33 -3.10 19.10 21.15
C PHE A 33 -3.62 20.45 21.66
N GLY A 34 -4.50 20.44 22.66
CA GLY A 34 -5.10 21.64 23.26
C GLY A 34 -4.12 22.58 23.98
N GLU A 35 -3.01 22.08 24.52
CA GLU A 35 -2.02 22.92 25.24
C GLU A 35 -1.14 23.78 24.32
N LEU A 36 -1.19 23.58 22.99
CA LEU A 36 -0.36 24.31 22.03
C LEU A 36 -0.75 25.80 21.90
N ILE A 37 -2.00 26.15 22.21
CA ILE A 37 -2.49 27.53 22.11
C ILE A 37 -1.97 28.38 23.29
N HIS A 38 -1.45 27.76 24.35
CA HIS A 38 -1.15 28.48 25.60
C HIS A 38 0.29 28.39 26.13
N TYR A 39 1.08 27.32 25.90
CA TYR A 39 2.43 27.25 26.52
C TYR A 39 3.51 26.51 25.70
N GLY A 40 4.71 27.12 25.66
CA GLY A 40 6.03 26.48 25.56
C GLY A 40 6.27 25.56 24.35
N ILE A 41 6.74 26.14 23.24
CA ILE A 41 6.64 25.59 21.89
C ILE A 41 7.70 24.53 21.52
N ALA A 42 8.88 24.46 22.14
CA ALA A 42 9.99 23.67 21.56
C ALA A 42 9.84 22.14 21.70
N ASP A 43 9.69 21.61 22.92
CA ASP A 43 9.72 20.16 23.17
C ASP A 43 8.42 19.44 22.78
N ARG A 44 7.28 20.13 22.87
CA ARG A 44 5.96 19.57 22.50
C ARG A 44 5.73 19.59 20.99
N LEU A 45 6.46 20.42 20.24
CA LEU A 45 6.31 20.53 18.80
C LEU A 45 7.03 19.39 18.07
N MET A 46 8.19 18.93 18.59
CA MET A 46 8.89 17.76 18.04
C MET A 46 8.02 16.49 18.09
N ARG A 47 7.44 16.14 19.25
CA ARG A 47 6.54 14.96 19.35
C ARG A 47 5.29 15.06 18.47
N LYS A 48 4.83 16.26 18.15
CA LYS A 48 3.67 16.48 17.27
C LYS A 48 4.05 16.41 15.80
N ILE A 49 5.26 16.85 15.44
CA ILE A 49 5.83 16.63 14.10
C ILE A 49 5.92 15.13 13.83
N ASP A 50 6.34 14.32 14.81
CA ASP A 50 6.39 12.87 14.67
C ASP A 50 5.02 12.28 14.29
N THR A 51 3.94 12.71 14.95
CA THR A 51 2.57 12.28 14.63
C THR A 51 2.18 12.63 13.19
N VAL A 52 2.53 13.82 12.72
CA VAL A 52 2.26 14.25 11.33
C VAL A 52 3.09 13.43 10.34
N VAL A 53 4.36 13.17 10.65
CA VAL A 53 5.24 12.35 9.81
C VAL A 53 4.70 10.92 9.69
N PHE A 54 4.31 10.29 10.81
CA PHE A 54 3.70 8.96 10.78
C PHE A 54 2.38 8.92 10.00
N PHE A 55 1.57 9.97 10.09
CA PHE A 55 0.36 10.09 9.31
C PHE A 55 0.64 10.18 7.80
N ILE A 56 1.63 10.98 7.40
CA ILE A 56 2.06 11.07 5.99
C ILE A 56 2.54 9.70 5.49
N PHE A 57 3.37 9.00 6.27
CA PHE A 57 3.81 7.65 5.93
C PHE A 57 2.64 6.66 5.79
N ALA A 58 1.65 6.73 6.66
CA ALA A 58 0.44 5.91 6.54
C ALA A 58 -0.28 6.16 5.21
N VAL A 59 -0.51 7.43 4.86
CA VAL A 59 -1.16 7.82 3.59
C VAL A 59 -0.37 7.33 2.38
N LEU A 60 0.96 7.51 2.38
CA LEU A 60 1.82 7.04 1.29
C LEU A 60 1.81 5.52 1.17
N SER A 61 1.85 4.77 2.28
CA SER A 61 1.75 3.31 2.26
C SER A 61 0.41 2.83 1.71
N PHE A 62 -0.71 3.48 2.06
CA PHE A 62 -2.01 3.14 1.50
C PHE A 62 -2.09 3.45 0.00
N ALA A 63 -1.62 4.62 -0.42
CA ALA A 63 -1.56 4.99 -1.84
C ALA A 63 -0.72 3.99 -2.65
N ALA A 64 0.47 3.62 -2.14
CA ALA A 64 1.33 2.62 -2.78
C ALA A 64 0.66 1.25 -2.88
N SER A 65 -0.10 0.83 -1.86
CA SER A 65 -0.86 -0.42 -1.90
C SER A 65 -1.93 -0.43 -2.98
N ILE A 66 -2.65 0.68 -3.16
CA ILE A 66 -3.66 0.84 -4.22
C ILE A 66 -2.99 0.75 -5.60
N VAL A 67 -1.88 1.46 -5.80
CA VAL A 67 -1.13 1.41 -7.07
C VAL A 67 -0.65 -0.01 -7.38
N LEU A 68 -0.09 -0.72 -6.40
CA LEU A 68 0.33 -2.11 -6.58
C LEU A 68 -0.84 -3.03 -6.95
N HIS A 69 -2.03 -2.77 -6.40
CA HIS A 69 -3.22 -3.54 -6.74
C HIS A 69 -3.61 -3.39 -8.21
N PHE A 70 -3.57 -2.17 -8.75
CA PHE A 70 -3.86 -1.92 -10.16
C PHE A 70 -2.83 -2.60 -11.07
N ILE A 71 -1.54 -2.45 -10.77
CA ILE A 71 -0.46 -3.09 -11.55
C ILE A 71 -0.63 -4.61 -11.58
N MET A 72 -0.95 -5.23 -10.44
CA MET A 72 -1.21 -6.67 -10.39
C MET A 72 -2.43 -7.07 -11.19
N LYS A 73 -3.49 -6.26 -11.17
CA LYS A 73 -4.71 -6.57 -11.91
C LYS A 73 -4.43 -6.52 -13.42
N ASP A 74 -3.81 -5.45 -13.90
CA ASP A 74 -3.48 -5.30 -15.32
C ASP A 74 -2.57 -6.44 -15.80
N ALA A 75 -1.53 -6.78 -15.03
CA ALA A 75 -0.63 -7.86 -15.40
C ALA A 75 -1.31 -9.24 -15.40
N GLN A 76 -2.42 -9.41 -14.66
CA GLN A 76 -3.15 -10.68 -14.61
C GLN A 76 -4.10 -10.79 -15.80
N ASP A 77 -4.76 -9.69 -16.14
CA ASP A 77 -5.59 -9.58 -17.34
C ASP A 77 -4.75 -9.83 -18.61
N GLU A 78 -3.50 -9.33 -18.67
CA GLU A 78 -2.56 -9.63 -19.75
C GLU A 78 -2.18 -11.11 -19.83
N LEU A 79 -1.85 -11.74 -18.70
CA LEU A 79 -1.50 -13.16 -18.65
C LEU A 79 -2.67 -14.05 -19.10
N ASP A 80 -3.89 -13.73 -18.68
CA ASP A 80 -5.08 -14.45 -19.08
C ASP A 80 -5.37 -14.30 -20.58
N ALA A 81 -5.15 -13.10 -21.15
CA ALA A 81 -5.26 -12.88 -22.59
C ALA A 81 -4.23 -13.71 -23.38
N MET A 82 -2.97 -13.77 -22.93
CA MET A 82 -1.94 -14.60 -23.54
C MET A 82 -2.27 -16.09 -23.45
N ALA A 83 -2.72 -16.57 -22.28
CA ALA A 83 -3.12 -17.96 -22.09
C ALA A 83 -4.29 -18.35 -23.01
N ALA A 84 -5.28 -17.47 -23.16
CA ALA A 84 -6.40 -17.66 -24.06
C ALA A 84 -5.99 -17.69 -25.54
N GLN A 85 -4.95 -16.95 -25.93
CA GLN A 85 -4.41 -16.99 -27.29
C GLN A 85 -3.66 -18.30 -27.55
N ILE A 86 -2.78 -18.71 -26.64
CA ILE A 86 -2.00 -19.95 -26.75
C ILE A 86 -2.95 -21.17 -26.84
N SER A 87 -3.98 -21.21 -25.99
CA SER A 87 -4.98 -22.30 -26.02
C SER A 87 -5.67 -22.41 -27.40
N ARG A 88 -6.07 -21.27 -27.98
CA ARG A 88 -6.68 -21.22 -29.31
C ARG A 88 -5.73 -21.69 -30.41
N GLU A 89 -4.45 -21.37 -30.33
CA GLU A 89 -3.47 -21.83 -31.33
C GLU A 89 -3.22 -23.34 -31.22
N ILE A 90 -3.15 -23.90 -30.01
CA ILE A 90 -3.02 -25.34 -29.78
C ILE A 90 -4.23 -26.10 -30.34
N GLU A 91 -5.44 -25.57 -30.16
CA GLU A 91 -6.65 -26.18 -30.66
C GLU A 91 -6.72 -26.18 -32.19
N LYS A 92 -6.34 -25.07 -32.83
CA LYS A 92 -6.18 -25.01 -34.29
C LYS A 92 -5.14 -26.00 -34.81
N ALA A 93 -4.01 -26.15 -34.12
CA ALA A 93 -2.96 -27.10 -34.51
C ALA A 93 -3.41 -28.56 -34.37
N LYS A 94 -4.30 -28.88 -33.42
CA LYS A 94 -4.91 -30.21 -33.29
C LYS A 94 -5.91 -30.52 -34.39
N GLN A 95 -6.68 -29.52 -34.85
CA GLN A 95 -7.67 -29.70 -35.91
C GLN A 95 -7.06 -29.78 -37.32
N ALA A 96 -5.83 -29.30 -37.49
CA ALA A 96 -5.08 -29.35 -38.75
C ALA A 96 -4.30 -30.67 -38.97
N LYS A 97 -4.38 -31.61 -38.03
CA LYS A 97 -3.79 -32.96 -38.10
C LYS A 97 -4.88 -34.02 -38.22
#